data_AF-A0A2U1ZXY7-F1
#
_entry.id   AF-A0A2U1ZXY7-F1
#
_cell.length_a   1.000
_cell.length_b   1.000
_cell.length_c   1.000
_cell.angle_alpha   90.00
_cell.angle_beta   90.00
_cell.angle_gamma   90.00
#
_symmetry.space_group_name_H-M   'P 1'
#
loop_
_entity.id
_entity.type
_entity.pdbx_description
1 polymer ?
#
loop_
_entity_poly.entity_id
_entity_poly.type
_entity_poly.pdbx_seq_one_letter_code
_entity_poly.pdbx_strand_id
1 'polypeptide(L)'
;MWQAYEQVEAGRVRHNDRARLTDLVSLLRFTFGFDGELVPYAERVRERFAGWLLQQDQAGVVFGESQRWWLDRIAEVVAASAGVSADDLESAPFTERGGIDGAVQALGADRAAALLDEMNRELTA
;
A
#
# COMPACT_ATOMS: atom_id res chain seq x y z
N MET A 1 3.95 17.06 13.31
CA MET A 1 3.32 15.73 13.32
C MET A 1 3.36 15.10 11.92
N TRP A 2 4.57 14.99 11.37
CA TRP A 2 5.07 14.02 10.36
C TRP A 2 6.61 14.02 10.47
N GLN A 3 7.14 14.23 11.68
CA GLN A 3 8.60 14.39 11.89
C GLN A 3 9.26 13.10 12.37
N ALA A 4 8.49 12.03 12.58
CA ALA A 4 9.02 10.75 13.04
C ALA A 4 9.35 9.79 11.89
N TYR A 5 8.79 9.97 10.69
CA TYR A 5 9.11 9.13 9.52
C TYR A 5 10.29 9.63 8.69
N GLU A 6 10.81 10.83 8.96
CA GLU A 6 12.01 11.36 8.29
C GLU A 6 13.34 10.76 8.81
N GLN A 7 13.27 9.73 9.67
CA GLN A 7 14.44 9.16 10.35
C GLN A 7 14.65 7.66 10.14
N VAL A 8 13.96 7.02 9.18
CA VAL A 8 14.29 5.66 8.76
C VAL A 8 14.23 5.56 7.25
N GLU A 9 15.28 6.01 6.55
CA GLU A 9 15.81 5.33 5.36
C GLU A 9 17.17 5.96 4.95
N ALA A 10 18.10 6.12 5.89
CA ALA A 10 19.48 6.41 5.53
C ALA A 10 20.15 5.13 5.02
N GLY A 11 19.89 4.77 3.75
CA GLY A 11 20.82 3.93 3.01
C GLY A 11 20.27 2.80 2.16
N ARG A 12 19.22 3.03 1.35
CA ARG A 12 19.09 2.33 0.05
C ARG A 12 18.11 3.06 -0.88
N VAL A 13 18.50 3.06 -2.16
CA VAL A 13 17.77 3.48 -3.37
C VAL A 13 17.99 4.93 -3.82
N ARG A 14 18.61 5.06 -4.99
CA ARG A 14 18.81 6.32 -5.73
C ARG A 14 17.46 6.89 -6.17
N HIS A 15 17.21 8.13 -5.77
CA HIS A 15 16.10 8.99 -6.18
C HIS A 15 16.16 9.27 -7.68
N ASN A 16 15.03 9.14 -8.40
CA ASN A 16 14.89 9.57 -9.80
C ASN A 16 13.47 10.10 -10.01
N ASP A 17 13.33 11.42 -9.99
CA ASP A 17 12.11 12.15 -9.63
C ASP A 17 11.19 12.52 -10.79
N ARG A 18 11.36 11.89 -11.97
CA ARG A 18 10.55 12.26 -13.15
C ARG A 18 9.90 11.12 -13.92
N ALA A 19 10.06 9.86 -13.47
CA ALA A 19 9.57 8.71 -14.22
C ALA A 19 8.58 7.79 -13.48
N ARG A 20 8.41 7.87 -12.17
CA ARG A 20 8.05 6.63 -11.43
C ARG A 20 6.58 6.22 -11.43
N LEU A 21 5.62 7.12 -11.63
CA LEU A 21 4.22 6.80 -11.29
C LEU A 21 3.25 6.55 -12.42
N THR A 22 3.36 7.31 -13.50
CA THR A 22 2.67 6.98 -14.74
C THR A 22 3.22 5.68 -15.35
N ASP A 23 4.48 5.34 -15.03
CA ASP A 23 5.09 4.05 -15.38
C ASP A 23 4.66 2.92 -14.43
N LEU A 24 4.64 3.05 -13.10
CA LEU A 24 4.41 1.89 -12.22
C LEU A 24 3.11 1.12 -12.48
N VAL A 25 1.96 1.80 -12.55
CA VAL A 25 0.67 1.13 -12.81
C VAL A 25 0.54 0.66 -14.27
N SER A 26 1.13 1.39 -15.22
CA SER A 26 1.14 1.03 -16.64
C SER A 26 2.09 -0.14 -16.93
N LEU A 27 3.21 -0.22 -16.22
CA LEU A 27 4.15 -1.33 -16.21
C LEU A 27 3.48 -2.55 -15.58
N LEU A 28 2.83 -2.43 -14.42
CA LEU A 28 2.11 -3.55 -13.78
C LEU A 28 1.02 -4.14 -14.70
N ARG A 29 0.38 -3.33 -15.55
CA ARG A 29 -0.62 -3.78 -16.53
C ARG A 29 -0.02 -4.39 -17.81
N PHE A 30 1.22 -4.01 -18.17
CA PHE A 30 1.95 -4.54 -19.32
C PHE A 30 2.84 -5.76 -18.97
N THR A 31 3.21 -5.91 -17.70
CA THR A 31 4.14 -6.92 -17.16
C THR A 31 3.41 -8.15 -16.59
N PHE A 32 2.12 -8.34 -16.90
CA PHE A 32 1.50 -9.68 -16.91
C PHE A 32 2.05 -10.57 -18.05
N GLY A 33 3.38 -10.49 -18.23
CA GLY A 33 4.24 -11.32 -19.06
C GLY A 33 5.56 -11.62 -18.35
N PHE A 34 5.64 -11.51 -17.01
CA PHE A 34 6.80 -11.95 -16.24
C PHE A 34 6.41 -12.84 -15.05
N ASP A 35 6.87 -14.08 -15.16
CA ASP A 35 7.22 -15.06 -14.15
C ASP A 35 6.13 -15.56 -13.18
N GLY A 36 5.80 -16.84 -13.34
CA GLY A 36 4.88 -17.61 -12.50
C GLY A 36 5.29 -17.77 -11.04
N GLU A 37 6.28 -17.02 -10.52
CA GLU A 37 6.61 -16.91 -9.09
C GLU A 37 5.99 -15.67 -8.43
N LEU A 38 5.90 -14.54 -9.16
CA LEU A 38 5.23 -13.31 -8.69
C LEU A 38 3.72 -13.50 -8.61
N VAL A 39 3.12 -14.25 -9.54
CA VAL A 39 1.69 -14.57 -9.51
C VAL A 39 1.32 -15.33 -8.21
N PRO A 40 2.01 -16.43 -7.83
CA PRO A 40 1.82 -17.07 -6.53
C PRO A 40 2.08 -16.18 -5.32
N TYR A 41 2.94 -15.17 -5.43
CA TYR A 41 3.16 -14.22 -4.34
C TYR A 41 1.98 -13.25 -4.21
N ALA A 42 1.55 -12.64 -5.31
CA ALA A 42 0.42 -11.73 -5.35
C ALA A 42 -0.88 -12.41 -4.86
N GLU A 43 -1.13 -13.66 -5.25
CA GLU A 43 -2.27 -14.42 -4.75
C GLU A 43 -2.18 -14.69 -3.25
N ARG A 44 -0.99 -15.02 -2.72
CA ARG A 44 -0.78 -15.15 -1.26
C ARG A 44 -1.03 -13.84 -0.51
N VAL A 45 -0.60 -12.71 -1.06
CA VAL A 45 -0.87 -11.38 -0.49
C VAL A 45 -2.38 -11.11 -0.46
N ARG A 46 -3.11 -11.43 -1.53
CA ARG A 46 -4.56 -11.28 -1.60
C ARG A 46 -5.30 -12.17 -0.60
N GLU A 47 -4.88 -13.42 -0.46
CA GLU A 47 -5.41 -14.35 0.55
C GLU A 47 -5.22 -13.80 1.97
N ARG A 48 -4.03 -13.29 2.27
CA ARG A 48 -3.72 -12.67 3.56
C ARG A 48 -4.52 -11.41 3.80
N PHE A 49 -4.71 -10.58 2.77
CA PHE A 49 -5.52 -9.37 2.88
C PHE A 49 -6.98 -9.70 3.18
N ALA A 50 -7.55 -10.72 2.53
CA ALA A 50 -8.88 -11.19 2.85
C ALA A 50 -8.98 -11.73 4.29
N GLY A 51 -7.97 -12.49 4.74
CA GLY A 51 -7.88 -12.99 6.11
C GLY A 51 -7.77 -11.87 7.15
N TRP A 52 -6.92 -10.87 6.89
CA TRP A 52 -6.74 -9.69 7.73
C TRP A 52 -8.05 -8.89 7.84
N LEU A 53 -8.75 -8.64 6.72
CA LEU A 53 -10.06 -7.98 6.74
C LEU A 53 -11.10 -8.73 7.58
N LEU A 54 -11.10 -10.06 7.50
CA LEU A 54 -11.97 -10.90 8.32
C LEU A 54 -11.62 -10.80 9.81
N GLN A 55 -10.34 -10.74 10.16
CA GLN A 55 -9.91 -10.52 11.54
C GLN A 55 -10.36 -9.15 12.07
N GLN A 56 -10.25 -8.11 11.25
CA GLN A 56 -10.73 -6.76 11.60
C GLN A 56 -12.24 -6.76 11.85
N ASP A 57 -13.02 -7.41 10.98
CA ASP A 57 -14.47 -7.54 11.14
C ASP A 57 -14.85 -8.31 12.42
N GLN A 58 -14.16 -9.42 12.71
CA GLN A 58 -14.34 -10.18 13.95
C GLN A 58 -13.99 -9.38 15.21
N ALA A 59 -13.04 -8.44 15.10
CA ALA A 59 -12.70 -7.49 16.16
C ALA A 59 -13.69 -6.31 16.26
N GLY A 60 -14.75 -6.28 15.43
CA GLY A 60 -15.76 -5.22 15.41
C GLY A 60 -15.33 -3.95 14.66
N VAL A 61 -14.24 -4.02 13.90
CA VAL A 61 -13.78 -2.90 13.06
C VAL A 61 -14.50 -2.95 11.72
N VAL A 62 -15.29 -1.91 11.44
CA VAL A 62 -15.98 -1.75 10.15
C VAL A 62 -15.33 -0.62 9.38
N PHE A 63 -14.83 -0.92 8.18
CA PHE A 63 -14.27 0.07 7.27
C PHE A 63 -15.35 0.61 6.33
N GLY A 64 -15.46 1.93 6.27
CA GLY A 64 -16.31 2.60 5.27
C GLY A 64 -15.73 2.49 3.86
N GLU A 65 -16.53 2.88 2.85
CA GLU A 65 -16.14 2.78 1.43
C GLU A 65 -14.81 3.50 1.11
N SER A 66 -14.62 4.71 1.66
CA SER A 66 -13.38 5.46 1.47
C SER A 66 -12.17 4.71 2.05
N GLN A 67 -12.31 4.16 3.26
CA GLN A 67 -11.26 3.39 3.92
C GLN A 67 -10.94 2.12 3.15
N ARG A 68 -11.97 1.38 2.72
CA ARG A 68 -11.81 0.17 1.91
C ARG A 68 -11.07 0.45 0.62
N TRP A 69 -11.37 1.55 -0.06
CA TRP A 69 -10.63 1.94 -1.26
C TRP A 69 -9.13 2.09 -0.99
N TRP A 70 -8.74 2.75 0.11
CA TRP A 70 -7.33 2.91 0.47
C TRP A 70 -6.66 1.57 0.79
N LEU A 71 -7.30 0.75 1.63
CA LEU A 71 -6.79 -0.56 2.02
C LEU A 71 -6.65 -1.49 0.80
N ASP A 72 -7.65 -1.54 -0.08
CA ASP A 72 -7.62 -2.39 -1.26
C ASP A 72 -6.51 -1.95 -2.24
N ARG A 73 -6.27 -0.65 -2.43
CA ARG A 73 -5.18 -0.14 -3.28
C ARG A 73 -3.81 -0.38 -2.66
N ILE A 74 -3.66 -0.19 -1.35
CA ILE A 74 -2.42 -0.49 -0.64
C ILE A 74 -2.07 -1.97 -0.77
N ALA A 75 -3.04 -2.87 -0.58
CA ALA A 75 -2.83 -4.31 -0.73
C ALA A 75 -2.35 -4.70 -2.15
N GLU A 76 -2.88 -4.04 -3.19
CA GLU A 76 -2.41 -4.25 -4.57
C GLU A 76 -0.98 -3.75 -4.80
N VAL A 77 -0.58 -2.65 -4.16
CA VAL A 77 0.83 -2.22 -4.17
C VAL A 77 1.71 -3.28 -3.50
N VAL A 78 1.33 -3.75 -2.29
CA VAL A 78 2.10 -4.81 -1.61
C VAL A 78 2.18 -6.09 -2.45
N ALA A 79 1.10 -6.49 -3.12
CA ALA A 79 1.10 -7.65 -4.02
C ALA A 79 2.06 -7.50 -5.20
N ALA A 80 2.29 -6.26 -5.65
CA ALA A 80 3.15 -5.92 -6.78
C ALA A 80 4.63 -5.71 -6.40
N SER A 81 4.91 -5.15 -5.21
CA SER A 81 6.26 -4.72 -4.80
C SER A 81 6.78 -5.35 -3.51
N ALA A 82 6.03 -6.28 -2.90
CA ALA A 82 6.33 -6.90 -1.62
C ALA A 82 6.47 -5.91 -0.44
N GLY A 83 5.82 -4.75 -0.57
CA GLY A 83 5.77 -3.71 0.46
C GLY A 83 5.25 -2.40 -0.11
N VAL A 84 4.82 -1.51 0.78
CA VAL A 84 4.35 -0.16 0.48
C VAL A 84 5.02 0.85 1.44
N SER A 85 5.32 2.04 0.95
CA SER A 85 5.86 3.16 1.72
C SER A 85 4.91 4.37 1.65
N ALA A 86 5.16 5.39 2.46
CA ALA A 86 4.41 6.64 2.36
C ALA A 86 4.60 7.33 0.99
N ASP A 87 5.78 7.21 0.39
CA ASP A 87 6.07 7.76 -0.94
C ASP A 87 5.21 7.10 -2.04
N ASP A 88 4.86 5.82 -1.86
CA ASP A 88 3.93 5.12 -2.75
C ASP A 88 2.49 5.65 -2.64
N LEU A 89 2.19 6.56 -1.70
CA LEU A 89 0.92 7.29 -1.64
C LEU A 89 1.00 8.64 -2.39
N GLU A 90 2.19 9.14 -2.72
CA GLU A 90 2.39 10.37 -3.54
C GLU A 90 2.28 10.09 -5.05
N SER A 91 1.35 9.21 -5.35
CA SER A 91 1.40 8.29 -6.47
C SER A 91 0.00 7.99 -6.98
N ALA A 92 -0.25 7.99 -8.29
CA ALA A 92 -1.55 7.56 -8.80
C ALA A 92 -1.78 6.07 -8.48
N PRO A 93 -2.99 5.66 -8.05
CA PRO A 93 -4.22 6.46 -7.99
C PRO A 93 -4.43 7.23 -6.68
N PHE A 94 -3.53 7.11 -5.69
CA PHE A 94 -3.66 7.77 -4.39
C PHE A 94 -3.66 9.30 -4.48
N THR A 95 -2.83 9.89 -5.35
CA THR A 95 -2.83 11.34 -5.59
C THR A 95 -4.16 11.87 -6.12
N GLU A 96 -4.94 11.05 -6.83
CA GLU A 96 -6.29 11.42 -7.28
C GLU A 96 -7.26 11.57 -6.09
N ARG A 97 -6.91 11.02 -4.92
CA ARG A 97 -7.62 11.17 -3.65
C ARG A 97 -6.84 11.98 -2.60
N GLY A 98 -5.85 12.76 -3.03
CA GLY A 98 -5.09 13.65 -2.14
C GLY A 98 -3.83 13.04 -1.52
N GLY A 99 -3.35 11.90 -2.02
CA GLY A 99 -2.07 11.32 -1.63
C GLY A 99 -1.99 11.00 -0.14
N ILE A 100 -0.86 11.31 0.50
CA ILE A 100 -0.67 11.06 1.94
C ILE A 100 -1.77 11.75 2.78
N ASP A 101 -2.09 13.01 2.47
CA ASP A 101 -3.15 13.75 3.18
C ASP A 101 -4.51 13.06 3.02
N GLY A 102 -4.80 12.54 1.82
CA GLY A 102 -5.99 11.76 1.54
C GLY A 102 -6.10 10.49 2.39
N ALA A 103 -4.98 9.77 2.53
CA ALA A 103 -4.91 8.57 3.37
C ALA A 103 -5.14 8.91 4.84
N VAL A 104 -4.49 9.97 5.33
CA VAL A 104 -4.66 10.49 6.70
C VAL A 104 -6.12 10.87 6.99
N GLN A 105 -6.77 11.56 6.06
CA GLN A 105 -8.18 11.93 6.20
C GLN A 105 -9.11 10.73 6.20
N ALA A 106 -8.86 9.73 5.34
CA ALA A 106 -9.73 8.55 5.23
C ALA A 106 -9.53 7.53 6.36
N LEU A 107 -8.28 7.20 6.68
CA LEU A 107 -7.90 6.16 7.64
C LEU A 107 -7.79 6.69 9.08
N GLY A 108 -7.70 8.01 9.24
CA GLY A 108 -7.54 8.70 10.52
C GLY A 108 -6.07 8.99 10.83
N ALA A 109 -5.78 10.20 11.30
CA ALA A 109 -4.41 10.69 11.50
C ALA A 109 -3.55 9.82 12.44
N ASP A 110 -4.14 9.28 13.50
CA ASP A 110 -3.43 8.42 14.44
C ASP A 110 -3.31 6.96 13.98
N ARG A 111 -4.06 6.57 12.95
CA ARG A 111 -4.18 5.18 12.49
C ARG A 111 -3.56 4.91 11.13
N ALA A 112 -3.46 5.92 10.25
CA ALA A 112 -3.02 5.73 8.87
C ALA A 112 -1.63 5.07 8.79
N ALA A 113 -0.64 5.59 9.54
CA ALA A 113 0.70 5.02 9.60
C ALA A 113 0.71 3.61 10.20
N ALA A 114 -0.03 3.41 11.30
CA ALA A 114 -0.11 2.11 11.97
C ALA A 114 -0.74 1.04 11.06
N LEU A 115 -1.79 1.40 10.30
CA LEU A 115 -2.42 0.50 9.33
C LEU A 115 -1.48 0.18 8.17
N LEU A 116 -0.71 1.16 7.68
CA LEU A 116 0.27 0.93 6.62
C LEU A 116 1.35 -0.07 7.06
N ASP A 117 1.90 0.12 8.27
CA ASP A 117 2.88 -0.79 8.87
C ASP A 117 2.32 -2.19 9.16
N GLU A 118 1.10 -2.25 9.69
CA GLU A 118 0.39 -3.50 9.96
C GLU A 118 0.15 -4.28 8.66
N MET A 119 -0.36 -3.61 7.62
CA MET A 119 -0.56 -4.24 6.32
C MET A 119 0.77 -4.73 5.73
N ASN A 120 1.84 -3.95 5.79
CA ASN A 120 3.15 -4.43 5.35
C ASN A 120 3.57 -5.70 6.09
N ARG A 121 3.39 -5.75 7.42
CA ARG A 121 3.78 -6.92 8.21
C ARG A 121 2.92 -8.14 7.91
N GLU A 122 1.60 -7.99 7.95
CA GLU A 122 0.66 -9.12 7.84
C GLU A 122 0.62 -9.69 6.42
N LEU A 123 0.73 -8.83 5.40
CA LEU A 123 0.61 -9.27 4.01
C LEU A 123 1.91 -9.92 3.48
N THR A 124 3.07 -9.51 4.00
CA THR A 124 4.38 -9.99 3.51
C THR A 124 4.99 -11.14 4.33
N ALA A 125 4.39 -11.51 5.47
CA ALA A 125 4.82 -12.60 6.35
C ALA A 125 4.98 -13.96 5.66
#